data_AF-A0A434R3B2-F1
#
_entry.id   AF-A0A434R3B2-F1
#
_cell.length_a   1.000
_cell.length_b   1.000
_cell.length_c   1.000
_cell.angle_alpha   90.00
_cell.angle_beta   90.00
_cell.angle_gamma   90.00
#
_symmetry.space_group_name_H-M   'P 1'
#
loop_
_entity.id
_entity.type
_entity.pdbx_description
1 polymer ?
#
loop_
_entity_poly.entity_id
_entity_poly.type
_entity_poly.pdbx_seq_one_letter_code
_entity_poly.pdbx_strand_id
1 'polypeptide(L)'
;NKAAGDRHEKLLETPSMYQTVRLVGETVKEVIAQSSPAGDQADSYFNASFILGGQIKGSQPRLFMIYPEGNFIESTDDTPFFQIGETKYGKPIIIRAYDRTMSLAETAKLLLVSFDSTLKSNLSVGLPLDLLFLELDAFKVGLKKRIGHDDQYYRTISDGWSNALKAAFASLPDFPG
;
A
#
# COMPACT_ATOMS: atom_id res chain seq x y z
N ASN A 1 -22.38 16.91 12.38
CA ASN A 1 -21.11 17.69 12.43
C ASN A 1 -20.61 17.83 13.87
N LYS A 2 -19.69 16.96 14.32
CA LYS A 2 -18.99 17.13 15.61
C LYS A 2 -17.89 18.20 15.50
N ALA A 3 -17.57 18.92 16.58
CA ALA A 3 -16.52 19.94 16.60
C ALA A 3 -15.13 19.36 16.22
N ALA A 4 -14.24 20.18 15.64
CA ALA A 4 -12.96 19.74 15.09
C ALA A 4 -12.00 19.10 16.13
N GLY A 5 -12.03 19.57 17.39
CA GLY A 5 -11.24 18.99 18.48
C GLY A 5 -11.68 17.58 18.88
N ASP A 6 -12.98 17.28 18.74
CA ASP A 6 -13.61 16.04 19.21
C ASP A 6 -13.43 14.85 18.23
N ARG A 7 -12.82 15.10 17.07
CA ARG A 7 -12.60 14.11 15.98
C ARG A 7 -11.20 13.51 15.98
N HIS A 8 -10.18 14.25 16.39
CA HIS A 8 -8.78 13.81 16.27
C HIS A 8 -8.36 12.88 17.42
N GLU A 9 -8.93 13.06 18.60
CA GLU A 9 -8.57 12.33 19.82
C GLU A 9 -9.02 10.85 19.77
N LYS A 10 -10.21 10.57 19.24
CA LYS A 10 -10.82 9.23 19.30
C LYS A 10 -10.07 8.14 18.56
N LEU A 11 -9.39 8.46 17.47
CA LEU A 11 -8.65 7.45 16.69
C LEU A 11 -7.37 7.02 17.42
N LEU A 12 -6.61 7.99 17.91
CA LEU A 12 -5.32 7.77 18.60
C LEU A 12 -5.51 7.19 20.01
N GLU A 13 -6.69 7.35 20.60
CA GLU A 13 -7.05 6.82 21.92
C GLU A 13 -7.63 5.39 21.89
N THR A 14 -7.79 4.79 20.71
CA THR A 14 -8.32 3.42 20.62
C THR A 14 -7.38 2.43 21.33
N PRO A 15 -7.90 1.47 22.14
CA PRO A 15 -7.04 0.58 22.91
C PRO A 15 -6.39 -0.55 22.10
N SER A 16 -6.80 -0.75 20.84
CA SER A 16 -6.24 -1.79 19.96
C SER A 16 -6.39 -1.42 18.48
N MET A 17 -5.48 -1.91 17.65
CA MET A 17 -5.56 -1.73 16.19
C MET A 17 -6.86 -2.27 15.59
N TYR A 18 -7.47 -3.30 16.19
CA TYR A 18 -8.77 -3.82 15.78
C TYR A 18 -9.90 -2.80 16.00
N GLN A 19 -9.91 -2.11 17.14
CA GLN A 19 -10.86 -1.04 17.38
C GLN A 19 -10.58 0.18 16.49
N THR A 20 -9.30 0.48 16.24
CA THR A 20 -8.90 1.52 15.27
C THR A 20 -9.49 1.24 13.88
N VAL A 21 -9.26 0.04 13.33
CA VAL A 21 -9.77 -0.31 11.98
C VAL A 21 -11.29 -0.33 11.94
N ARG A 22 -11.96 -0.76 13.00
CA ARG A 22 -13.44 -0.74 13.06
C ARG A 22 -13.99 0.69 13.00
N LEU A 23 -13.38 1.62 13.74
CA LEU A 23 -13.75 3.03 13.71
C LEU A 23 -13.51 3.65 12.31
N VAL A 24 -12.38 3.34 11.68
CA VAL A 24 -12.09 3.79 10.30
C VAL A 24 -13.10 3.21 9.33
N GLY A 25 -13.41 1.92 9.41
CA GLY A 25 -14.40 1.25 8.55
C GLY A 25 -15.81 1.85 8.68
N GLU A 26 -16.26 2.10 9.91
CA GLU A 26 -17.53 2.80 10.18
C GLU A 26 -17.54 4.20 9.54
N THR A 27 -16.42 4.92 9.64
CA THR A 27 -16.27 6.27 9.04
C THR A 27 -16.30 6.21 7.51
N VAL A 28 -15.60 5.25 6.89
CA VAL A 28 -15.58 5.05 5.44
C VAL A 28 -16.99 4.78 4.91
N LYS A 29 -17.71 3.86 5.56
CA LYS A 29 -19.09 3.53 5.22
C LYS A 29 -20.02 4.75 5.34
N GLU A 30 -19.88 5.53 6.41
CA GLU A 30 -20.68 6.75 6.62
C GLU A 30 -20.43 7.78 5.51
N VAL A 31 -19.16 8.04 5.17
CA VAL A 31 -18.80 9.02 4.13
C VAL A 31 -19.28 8.60 2.75
N ILE A 32 -19.14 7.32 2.38
CA ILE A 32 -19.61 6.79 1.10
C ILE A 32 -21.13 6.92 0.98
N ALA A 33 -21.87 6.57 2.04
CA ALA A 33 -23.32 6.70 2.07
C ALA A 33 -23.78 8.15 1.94
N GLN A 34 -23.05 9.11 2.50
CA GLN A 34 -23.34 10.55 2.39
C GLN A 34 -22.94 11.15 1.04
N SER A 35 -21.99 10.54 0.34
CA SER A 35 -21.42 11.05 -0.92
C SER A 35 -22.13 10.52 -2.16
N SER A 36 -22.99 9.51 -2.02
CA SER A 36 -23.76 8.94 -3.13
C SER A 36 -24.89 9.90 -3.54
N PRO A 37 -24.92 10.39 -4.79
CA PRO A 37 -25.97 11.31 -5.23
C PRO A 37 -27.36 10.63 -5.21
N ALA A 38 -28.39 11.39 -4.85
CA ALA A 38 -29.77 10.92 -4.93
C ALA A 38 -30.29 11.00 -6.37
N GLY A 39 -30.75 9.86 -6.93
CA GLY A 39 -31.45 9.78 -8.24
C GLY A 39 -30.86 8.77 -9.22
N ASP A 40 -31.57 8.55 -10.35
CA ASP A 40 -31.30 7.53 -11.40
C ASP A 40 -30.00 7.75 -12.23
N GLN A 41 -29.12 8.68 -11.85
CA GLN A 41 -27.83 8.92 -12.52
C GLN A 41 -26.64 8.34 -11.74
N ALA A 42 -26.84 7.17 -11.12
CA ALA A 42 -25.84 6.47 -10.31
C ALA A 42 -24.78 5.72 -11.13
N ASP A 43 -24.28 6.29 -12.23
CA ASP A 43 -23.24 5.63 -13.05
C ASP A 43 -21.83 5.74 -12.44
N SER A 44 -21.66 6.47 -11.33
CA SER A 44 -20.41 6.57 -10.59
C SER A 44 -20.66 6.43 -9.09
N TYR A 45 -20.58 5.20 -8.58
CA TYR A 45 -20.54 4.96 -7.14
C TYR A 45 -19.20 5.47 -6.60
N PHE A 46 -19.25 6.45 -5.68
CA PHE A 46 -18.07 6.88 -4.94
C PHE A 46 -17.60 5.72 -4.05
N ASN A 47 -16.46 5.12 -4.40
CA ASN A 47 -15.87 4.00 -3.67
C ASN A 47 -14.45 4.35 -3.24
N ALA A 48 -14.08 3.98 -2.02
CA ALA A 48 -12.73 4.15 -1.49
C ALA A 48 -12.30 2.90 -0.71
N SER A 49 -11.03 2.55 -0.81
CA SER A 49 -10.42 1.46 -0.04
C SER A 49 -9.16 1.98 0.65
N PHE A 50 -8.86 1.41 1.81
CA PHE A 50 -7.76 1.88 2.65
C PHE A 50 -6.91 0.70 3.12
N ILE A 51 -5.62 0.96 3.31
CA ILE A 51 -4.75 0.07 4.09
C ILE A 51 -4.44 0.80 5.39
N LEU A 52 -4.68 0.12 6.52
CA LEU A 52 -4.37 0.63 7.85
C LEU A 52 -3.36 -0.31 8.51
N GLY A 53 -2.17 0.21 8.81
CA GLY A 53 -1.12 -0.52 9.49
C GLY A 53 -0.52 0.29 10.63
N GLY A 54 -0.01 -0.39 11.65
CA GLY A 54 0.63 0.26 12.78
C GLY A 54 0.79 -0.67 13.97
N GLN A 55 1.17 -0.09 15.10
CA GLN A 55 1.36 -0.80 16.36
C GLN A 55 0.91 0.08 17.53
N ILE A 56 0.15 -0.51 18.46
CA ILE A 56 -0.22 0.11 19.74
C ILE A 56 0.58 -0.57 20.83
N LYS A 57 1.05 0.20 21.81
CA LYS A 57 1.90 -0.30 22.88
C LYS A 57 1.21 -1.44 23.63
N GLY A 58 1.91 -2.57 23.77
CA GLY A 58 1.37 -3.79 24.38
C GLY A 58 0.76 -4.79 23.39
N SER A 59 0.72 -4.48 22.09
CA SER A 59 0.32 -5.42 21.04
C SER A 59 1.39 -5.60 19.97
N GLN A 60 1.28 -6.68 19.19
CA GLN A 60 2.05 -6.83 17.95
C GLN A 60 1.60 -5.80 16.90
N PRO A 61 2.44 -5.47 15.90
CA PRO A 61 2.02 -4.73 14.72
C PRO A 61 0.90 -5.46 13.98
N ARG A 62 -0.02 -4.71 13.39
CA ARG A 62 -1.18 -5.24 12.66
C ARG A 62 -1.34 -4.47 11.35
N LEU A 63 -1.84 -5.15 10.32
CA LEU A 63 -2.10 -4.56 9.00
C LEU A 63 -3.47 -5.02 8.50
N PHE A 64 -4.30 -4.08 8.07
CA PHE A 64 -5.66 -4.31 7.62
C PHE A 64 -5.91 -3.70 6.25
N MET A 65 -6.79 -4.32 5.47
CA MET A 65 -7.37 -3.73 4.27
C MET A 65 -8.86 -3.49 4.50
N ILE A 66 -9.30 -2.26 4.30
CA ILE A 66 -10.67 -1.79 4.50
C ILE A 66 -11.33 -1.65 3.14
N TYR A 67 -12.46 -2.33 2.95
CA TYR A 67 -13.28 -2.27 1.74
C TYR A 67 -14.26 -1.09 1.78
N PRO A 68 -14.84 -0.67 0.64
CA PRO A 68 -15.81 0.42 0.58
C PRO A 68 -17.03 0.23 1.50
N GLU A 69 -17.42 -1.01 1.77
CA GLU A 69 -18.55 -1.35 2.66
C GLU A 69 -18.22 -1.13 4.15
N GLY A 70 -16.97 -0.80 4.47
CA GLY A 70 -16.47 -0.56 5.83
C GLY A 70 -16.07 -1.83 6.58
N ASN A 71 -16.29 -3.01 6.03
CA ASN A 71 -15.68 -4.25 6.51
C ASN A 71 -14.19 -4.29 6.15
N PHE A 72 -13.45 -5.16 6.82
CA PHE A 72 -12.00 -5.25 6.65
C PHE A 72 -11.50 -6.68 6.85
N ILE A 73 -10.34 -6.97 6.26
CA ILE A 73 -9.56 -8.17 6.52
C ILE A 73 -8.21 -7.80 7.11
N GLU A 74 -7.57 -8.75 7.77
CA GLU A 74 -6.25 -8.59 8.37
C GLU A 74 -5.21 -9.44 7.65
N SER A 75 -3.98 -8.93 7.56
CA SER A 75 -2.84 -9.70 7.05
C SER A 75 -2.56 -10.88 7.95
N THR A 76 -2.12 -11.98 7.35
CA THR A 76 -1.66 -13.18 8.07
C THR A 76 -0.27 -13.55 7.58
N ASP A 77 0.31 -14.59 8.18
CA ASP A 77 1.58 -15.15 7.71
C ASP A 77 1.46 -15.68 6.25
N ASP A 78 0.30 -16.19 5.87
CA ASP A 78 0.02 -16.65 4.50
C ASP A 78 -0.29 -15.50 3.53
N THR A 79 -0.73 -14.35 4.03
CA THR A 79 -1.03 -13.15 3.23
C THR A 79 -0.46 -11.91 3.92
N PRO A 80 0.86 -11.66 3.79
CA PRO A 80 1.56 -10.68 4.62
C PRO A 80 1.54 -9.24 4.07
N PHE A 81 0.88 -9.01 2.93
CA PHE A 81 0.80 -7.69 2.31
C PHE A 81 -0.56 -7.46 1.65
N PHE A 82 -0.91 -6.19 1.50
CA PHE A 82 -2.07 -5.73 0.74
C PHE A 82 -1.66 -4.70 -0.31
N GLN A 83 -2.47 -4.57 -1.35
CA GLN A 83 -2.34 -3.54 -2.37
C GLN A 83 -3.73 -2.96 -2.67
N ILE A 84 -3.80 -1.66 -2.93
CA ILE A 84 -5.02 -0.95 -3.35
C ILE A 84 -4.72 -0.10 -4.60
N GLY A 85 -5.75 0.25 -5.37
CA GLY A 85 -5.59 0.97 -6.65
C GLY A 85 -5.19 0.05 -7.80
N GLU A 86 -4.22 0.46 -8.62
CA GLU A 86 -3.73 -0.31 -9.78
C GLU A 86 -2.67 -1.34 -9.37
N THR A 87 -3.12 -2.51 -8.94
CA THR A 87 -2.26 -3.50 -8.26
C THR A 87 -1.64 -4.55 -9.17
N LYS A 88 -2.24 -4.79 -10.35
CA LYS A 88 -1.97 -5.97 -11.19
C LYS A 88 -0.54 -6.02 -11.75
N TYR A 89 0.03 -4.87 -12.10
CA TYR A 89 1.32 -4.79 -12.79
C TYR A 89 2.52 -5.08 -11.89
N GLY A 90 2.52 -4.54 -10.66
CA GLY A 90 3.61 -4.73 -9.68
C GLY A 90 3.49 -6.00 -8.84
N LYS A 91 2.30 -6.63 -8.79
CA LYS A 91 2.06 -7.83 -7.96
C LYS A 91 3.00 -9.03 -8.27
N PRO A 92 3.31 -9.37 -9.53
CA PRO A 92 4.11 -10.56 -9.84
C PRO A 92 5.52 -10.55 -9.24
N ILE A 93 6.19 -9.39 -9.16
CA ILE A 93 7.53 -9.33 -8.56
C ILE A 93 7.47 -9.51 -7.04
N ILE A 94 6.45 -8.96 -6.38
CA ILE A 94 6.24 -9.16 -4.93
C ILE A 94 6.06 -10.65 -4.66
N ILE A 95 5.17 -11.34 -5.39
CA ILE A 95 4.91 -12.77 -5.19
C ILE A 95 6.16 -13.63 -5.41
N ARG A 96 7.01 -13.28 -6.38
CA ARG A 96 8.17 -14.10 -6.74
C ARG A 96 9.39 -13.86 -5.85
N ALA A 97 9.56 -12.64 -5.35
CA ALA A 97 10.79 -12.25 -4.68
C ALA A 97 10.61 -12.04 -3.18
N TYR A 98 9.40 -11.78 -2.68
CA TYR A 98 9.17 -11.54 -1.26
C TYR A 98 9.66 -12.70 -0.39
N ASP A 99 10.38 -12.35 0.67
CA ASP A 99 10.74 -13.25 1.76
C ASP A 99 10.48 -12.54 3.10
N ARG A 100 9.98 -13.28 4.09
CA ARG A 100 9.62 -12.73 5.41
C ARG A 100 10.81 -12.16 6.17
N THR A 101 12.02 -12.62 5.87
CA THR A 101 13.26 -12.23 6.53
C THR A 101 14.00 -11.09 5.82
N MET A 102 13.42 -10.53 4.76
CA MET A 102 14.00 -9.39 4.03
C MET A 102 14.36 -8.24 4.97
N SER A 103 15.56 -7.69 4.75
CA SER A 103 15.97 -6.45 5.37
C SER A 103 15.15 -5.26 4.84
N LEU A 104 15.14 -4.15 5.58
CA LEU A 104 14.54 -2.89 5.12
C LEU A 104 15.03 -2.49 3.72
N ALA A 105 16.32 -2.66 3.44
CA ALA A 105 16.91 -2.29 2.15
C ALA A 105 16.37 -3.16 1.00
N GLU A 106 16.19 -4.46 1.24
CA GLU A 106 15.62 -5.40 0.26
C GLU A 106 14.13 -5.15 0.06
N THR A 107 13.37 -4.93 1.14
CA THR A 107 11.94 -4.59 1.06
C THR A 107 11.73 -3.29 0.29
N ALA A 108 12.49 -2.23 0.58
CA ALA A 108 12.41 -0.97 -0.15
C ALA A 108 12.73 -1.16 -1.64
N LYS A 109 13.77 -1.94 -1.96
CA LYS A 109 14.14 -2.28 -3.34
C LYS A 109 13.01 -3.02 -4.06
N LEU A 110 12.44 -4.05 -3.43
CA LEU A 110 11.32 -4.84 -3.97
C LEU A 110 10.11 -3.95 -4.28
N LEU A 111 9.73 -3.09 -3.33
CA LEU A 111 8.59 -2.17 -3.51
C LEU A 111 8.85 -1.18 -4.64
N LEU A 112 10.07 -0.66 -4.78
CA LEU A 112 10.41 0.23 -5.90
C LEU A 112 10.33 -0.46 -7.26
N VAL A 113 10.76 -1.72 -7.36
CA VAL A 113 10.62 -2.50 -8.60
C VAL A 113 9.14 -2.79 -8.92
N SER A 114 8.34 -3.08 -7.89
CA SER A 114 6.88 -3.21 -8.05
C SER A 114 6.26 -1.93 -8.59
N PHE A 115 6.59 -0.77 -8.02
CA PHE A 115 6.11 0.52 -8.51
C PHE A 115 6.64 0.87 -9.90
N ASP A 116 7.90 0.59 -10.21
CA ASP A 116 8.49 0.82 -11.54
C ASP A 116 7.71 0.08 -12.64
N SER A 117 7.37 -1.18 -12.39
CA SER A 117 6.57 -2.00 -13.30
C SER A 117 5.18 -1.40 -13.53
N THR A 118 4.55 -0.88 -12.47
CA THR A 118 3.25 -0.22 -12.57
C THR A 118 3.33 1.14 -13.30
N LEU A 119 4.29 1.99 -12.94
CA LEU A 119 4.50 3.32 -13.53
C LEU A 119 4.73 3.26 -15.04
N LYS A 120 5.49 2.26 -15.51
CA LYS A 120 5.77 2.05 -16.94
C LYS A 120 4.57 1.49 -17.71
N SER A 121 3.58 0.91 -17.02
CA SER A 121 2.47 0.17 -17.63
C SER A 121 1.11 0.85 -17.51
N ASN A 122 0.94 1.77 -16.55
CA ASN A 122 -0.32 2.49 -16.32
C ASN A 122 -0.08 3.95 -15.92
N LEU A 123 -0.59 4.88 -16.73
CA LEU A 123 -0.45 6.33 -16.54
C LEU A 123 -1.25 6.89 -15.35
N SER A 124 -2.17 6.12 -14.75
CA SER A 124 -2.90 6.55 -13.55
C SER A 124 -2.07 6.51 -12.28
N VAL A 125 -0.90 5.84 -12.32
CA VAL A 125 0.08 5.81 -11.24
C VAL A 125 1.26 6.69 -11.63
N GLY A 126 1.75 7.51 -10.70
CA GLY A 126 2.78 8.50 -10.97
C GLY A 126 3.69 8.76 -9.77
N LEU A 127 4.84 9.37 -10.06
CA LEU A 127 5.68 10.00 -9.03
C LEU A 127 5.05 11.33 -8.58
N PRO A 128 5.36 11.81 -7.36
CA PRO A 128 6.26 11.21 -6.39
C PRO A 128 5.63 10.04 -5.61
N LEU A 129 6.47 9.12 -5.13
CA LEU A 129 6.08 8.06 -4.19
C LEU A 129 6.45 8.46 -2.76
N ASP A 130 5.62 8.11 -1.79
CA ASP A 130 5.94 8.27 -0.37
C ASP A 130 6.21 6.89 0.27
N LEU A 131 7.39 6.73 0.87
CA LEU A 131 7.82 5.53 1.58
C LEU A 131 7.91 5.83 3.08
N LEU A 132 7.31 4.96 3.89
CA LEU A 132 7.34 5.03 5.34
C LEU A 132 7.68 3.66 5.91
N PHE A 133 8.59 3.63 6.89
CA PHE A 133 8.96 2.42 7.63
C PHE A 133 8.72 2.63 9.13
N LEU A 134 8.04 1.65 9.73
CA LEU A 134 7.80 1.57 11.17
C LEU A 134 8.57 0.36 11.69
N GLU A 135 9.51 0.62 12.59
CA GLU A 135 10.25 -0.44 13.27
C GLU A 135 9.41 -0.99 14.44
N LEU A 136 9.47 -2.31 14.62
CA LEU A 136 8.81 -3.02 15.71
C LEU A 136 9.17 -2.39 17.06
N ASP A 137 8.17 -2.12 17.90
CA ASP A 137 8.29 -1.57 19.25
C ASP A 137 8.99 -0.19 19.34
N ALA A 138 9.23 0.48 18.21
CA ALA A 138 9.84 1.80 18.20
C ALA A 138 8.83 2.93 18.46
N PHE A 139 7.54 2.71 18.16
CA PHE A 139 6.43 3.67 18.31
C PHE A 139 6.71 5.06 17.72
N LYS A 140 7.53 5.10 16.66
CA LYS A 140 7.92 6.30 15.93
C LYS A 140 8.19 5.94 14.47
N VAL A 141 8.18 6.94 13.61
CA VAL A 141 8.57 6.76 12.21
C VAL A 141 10.08 6.56 12.14
N GLY A 142 10.52 5.39 11.66
CA GLY A 142 11.94 5.06 11.51
C GLY A 142 12.54 5.66 10.23
N LEU A 143 11.83 5.51 9.11
CA LEU A 143 12.18 6.14 7.83
C LEU A 143 10.94 6.79 7.24
N LYS A 144 11.11 8.01 6.71
CA LYS A 144 10.15 8.70 5.86
C LYS A 144 10.89 9.29 4.68
N LYS A 145 10.56 8.87 3.46
CA LYS A 145 11.21 9.32 2.24
C LYS A 145 10.19 9.60 1.15
N ARG A 146 10.28 10.78 0.54
CA ARG A 146 9.56 11.11 -0.70
C ARG A 146 10.49 10.88 -1.88
N ILE A 147 10.05 10.08 -2.83
CA ILE A 147 10.82 9.66 -4.02
C ILE A 147 10.25 10.45 -5.19
N GLY A 148 10.99 11.46 -5.63
CA GLY A 148 10.61 12.33 -6.75
C GLY A 148 11.15 11.87 -8.09
N HIS A 149 10.84 12.63 -9.14
CA HIS A 149 11.34 12.38 -10.50
C HIS A 149 12.87 12.37 -10.63
N ASP A 150 13.56 13.10 -9.75
CA ASP A 150 15.03 13.23 -9.76
C ASP A 150 15.72 12.35 -8.70
N ASP A 151 15.02 11.41 -8.06
CA ASP A 151 15.63 10.52 -7.08
C ASP A 151 16.63 9.56 -7.76
N GLN A 152 17.91 9.77 -7.47
CA GLN A 152 19.01 9.01 -8.09
C GLN A 152 18.97 7.52 -7.76
N TYR A 153 18.52 7.16 -6.55
CA TYR A 153 18.42 5.76 -6.15
C TYR A 153 17.31 5.05 -6.93
N TYR A 154 16.14 5.69 -7.05
CA TYR A 154 15.05 5.15 -7.87
C TYR A 154 15.47 4.96 -9.34
N ARG A 155 16.15 5.93 -9.96
CA ARG A 155 16.68 5.78 -11.33
C ARG A 155 17.64 4.61 -11.45
N THR A 156 18.57 4.48 -10.50
CA THR A 156 19.53 3.36 -10.46
C THR A 156 18.82 2.01 -10.40
N ILE A 157 17.78 1.87 -9.57
CA ILE A 157 16.97 0.65 -9.47
C ILE A 157 16.18 0.40 -10.76
N SER A 158 15.52 1.41 -11.31
CA SER A 158 14.70 1.30 -12.53
C SER A 158 15.53 0.88 -13.75
N ASP A 159 16.68 1.52 -13.96
CA ASP A 159 17.58 1.25 -15.08
C ASP A 159 18.25 -0.13 -14.91
N GLY A 160 18.76 -0.41 -13.72
CA GLY A 160 19.38 -1.69 -13.40
C GLY A 160 18.43 -2.86 -13.59
N TRP A 161 17.18 -2.73 -13.12
CA TRP A 161 16.15 -3.75 -13.28
C TRP A 161 15.76 -3.95 -14.75
N SER A 162 15.59 -2.86 -15.50
CA SER A 162 15.26 -2.94 -16.94
C SER A 162 16.34 -3.65 -17.73
N ASN A 163 17.61 -3.39 -17.43
CA ASN A 163 18.75 -4.06 -18.08
C ASN A 163 18.83 -5.53 -17.70
N ALA A 164 18.62 -5.87 -16.43
CA ALA A 164 18.62 -7.25 -15.96
C ALA A 164 17.51 -8.08 -16.62
N LEU A 165 16.30 -7.53 -16.77
CA LEU A 165 15.20 -8.22 -17.47
C LEU A 165 15.51 -8.48 -18.94
N LYS A 166 16.10 -7.50 -19.65
CA LYS A 166 16.51 -7.68 -21.04
C LYS A 166 17.58 -8.77 -21.19
N ALA A 167 18.56 -8.78 -20.29
CA ALA A 167 19.61 -9.80 -20.28
C ALA A 167 19.03 -11.19 -19.98
N ALA A 168 18.15 -11.31 -18.99
CA ALA A 168 17.48 -12.56 -18.65
C ALA A 168 16.63 -13.07 -19.83
N PHE A 169 15.86 -12.19 -20.49
CA PHE A 169 15.07 -12.56 -21.67
C PHE A 169 15.95 -13.04 -22.82
N ALA A 170 17.05 -12.32 -23.12
CA ALA A 170 17.99 -12.72 -24.17
C ALA A 170 18.75 -14.03 -23.87
N SER A 171 18.79 -14.46 -22.61
CA SER A 171 19.38 -15.74 -22.21
C SER A 171 18.44 -16.95 -22.35
N LEU A 172 17.15 -16.70 -22.64
CA LEU A 172 16.20 -17.79 -22.87
C LEU A 172 16.49 -18.45 -24.22
N PRO A 173 16.27 -19.77 -24.34
CA PRO A 173 16.40 -20.45 -25.62
C PRO A 173 15.37 -19.91 -26.62
N ASP A 174 15.80 -19.81 -27.89
CA ASP A 174 14.89 -19.49 -28.99
C ASP A 174 13.81 -20.56 -29.13
N PHE A 175 12.63 -20.15 -29.62
CA PHE A 175 11.57 -21.09 -29.96
C PHE A 175 12.07 -22.05 -31.04
N PRO A 176 11.96 -23.38 -30.87
CA PRO A 176 12.38 -24.32 -31.89
C PRO A 176 11.46 -24.16 -33.11
N GLY A 177 11.99 -23.53 -34.16
CA GLY A 177 11.41 -23.47 -35.50
C GLY A 177 11.91 -24.60 -36.38
#